data_AF-A0A933JJX9-F1
#
_entry.id   AF-A0A933JJX9-F1
#
_cell.length_a   1.000
_cell.length_b   1.000
_cell.length_c   1.000
_cell.angle_alpha   90.00
_cell.angle_beta   90.00
_cell.angle_gamma   90.00
#
_symmetry.space_group_name_H-M   'P 1'
#
loop_
_entity.id
_entity.type
_entity.pdbx_description
1 polymer ?
#
loop_
_entity_poly.entity_id
_entity_poly.type
_entity_poly.pdbx_seq_one_letter_code
_entity_poly.pdbx_strand_id
1 'polypeptide(L)' 'MREASLSFVPRAFFCLCFALSSSGGCAVVRPWERSALADPCMAVVTDPEEAKLEQHLFAYREGSAGGYGDTGGGCGCN' A
#
# COMPACT_ATOMS: atom_id res chain seq x y z
N MET A 1 16.49 -2.71 -46.16
CA MET A 1 15.60 -3.49 -45.27
C MET A 1 16.33 -4.26 -44.16
N ARG A 2 17.65 -4.51 -44.23
CA ARG A 2 18.43 -5.19 -43.16
C ARG A 2 18.80 -4.31 -41.95
N GLU A 3 18.81 -2.98 -42.09
CA GLU A 3 19.19 -2.03 -41.02
C GLU A 3 18.12 -1.90 -39.91
N ALA A 4 16.83 -2.04 -40.26
CA ALA A 4 15.72 -1.97 -39.30
C ALA A 4 15.65 -3.21 -38.39
N SER A 5 16.02 -4.39 -38.91
CA SER A 5 16.10 -5.62 -38.11
C SER A 5 17.24 -5.59 -37.08
N LEU A 6 18.39 -4.97 -37.39
CA LEU A 6 19.53 -4.90 -36.47
C LEU A 6 19.31 -3.95 -35.28
N SER A 7 18.45 -2.93 -35.42
CA SER A 7 18.10 -1.99 -34.35
C SER A 7 16.84 -2.41 -33.57
N PHE A 8 16.06 -3.35 -34.12
CA PHE A 8 14.93 -3.99 -33.44
C PHE A 8 15.38 -5.04 -32.42
N VAL A 9 16.40 -5.84 -32.73
CA VAL A 9 16.97 -6.86 -31.82
C VAL A 9 17.46 -6.27 -30.48
N PRO A 10 18.28 -5.20 -30.43
CA PRO A 10 18.75 -4.65 -29.17
C PRO A 10 17.63 -3.96 -28.37
N ARG A 11 16.66 -3.33 -29.04
CA ARG A 11 15.47 -2.75 -28.38
C ARG A 11 14.54 -3.84 -27.82
N ALA A 12 14.30 -4.90 -28.58
CA ALA A 12 13.51 -6.05 -28.15
C ALA A 12 14.19 -6.78 -26.97
N PHE A 13 15.51 -6.95 -27.02
CA PHE A 13 16.28 -7.54 -25.93
C PHE A 13 16.25 -6.68 -24.66
N PHE A 14 16.39 -5.35 -24.80
CA PHE A 14 16.29 -4.42 -23.67
C PHE A 14 14.89 -4.41 -23.03
N CYS A 15 13.83 -4.40 -23.85
CA CYS A 15 12.45 -4.49 -23.36
C CYS A 15 12.15 -5.84 -22.68
N LEU A 16 12.68 -6.95 -23.21
CA LEU A 16 12.54 -8.28 -22.61
C LEU A 16 13.23 -8.35 -21.24
N CYS A 17 14.46 -7.85 -21.13
CA CYS A 17 15.19 -7.81 -19.86
C CYS A 17 14.50 -6.93 -18.82
N PHE A 18 13.93 -5.79 -19.23
CA PHE A 18 13.16 -4.92 -18.35
C PHE A 18 11.88 -5.60 -17.85
N ALA A 19 11.17 -6.32 -18.73
CA ALA A 19 9.96 -7.06 -18.37
C ALA A 19 10.23 -8.24 -17.41
N LEU A 20 11.37 -8.92 -17.53
CA LEU A 20 11.73 -9.99 -16.59
C LEU A 20 12.09 -9.46 -15.19
N SER A 21 12.73 -8.29 -15.11
CA SER A 21 13.22 -7.71 -13.86
C SER A 21 12.10 -7.14 -12.96
N SER A 22 10.94 -6.78 -13.52
CA SER A 22 9.83 -6.18 -12.76
C SER A 22 8.98 -7.17 -11.97
N SER A 23 9.21 -8.49 -12.13
CA SER A 23 8.40 -9.54 -11.51
C SER A 23 8.79 -9.90 -10.07
N GLY A 24 9.90 -9.37 -9.55
CA GLY A 24 10.51 -9.80 -8.28
C GLY A 24 9.90 -9.26 -6.97
N GLY A 25 8.81 -8.48 -7.01
CA GLY A 25 8.31 -7.75 -5.82
C GLY A 25 7.23 -8.47 -5.01
N CYS A 26 6.50 -9.43 -5.59
CA CYS A 26 5.32 -10.03 -4.96
C CYS A 26 5.64 -11.45 -4.45
N ALA A 27 6.37 -11.53 -3.34
CA ALA A 27 6.59 -12.80 -2.64
C ALA A 27 5.52 -13.00 -1.54
N VAL A 28 4.82 -14.14 -1.59
CA VAL A 28 3.90 -14.54 -0.51
C VAL A 28 4.74 -15.07 0.66
N VAL A 29 5.05 -14.18 1.59
CA VAL A 29 5.77 -14.51 2.84
C VAL A 29 4.79 -14.90 3.94
N ARG A 30 5.27 -15.74 4.87
CA ARG A 30 4.48 -16.18 6.03
C ARG A 30 4.27 -14.99 6.97
N PRO A 31 3.15 -14.88 7.69
CA PRO A 31 2.81 -13.68 8.46
C PRO A 31 3.90 -13.22 9.44
N TRP A 32 4.59 -14.16 10.09
CA TRP A 32 5.66 -13.89 11.05
C TRP A 32 7.01 -13.49 10.42
N GLU A 33 7.19 -13.64 9.11
CA GLU A 33 8.42 -13.18 8.42
C GLU A 33 8.38 -11.67 8.18
N ARG A 34 7.19 -11.06 8.21
CA ARG A 34 7.01 -9.62 8.02
C ARG A 34 7.53 -8.80 9.20
N SER A 35 7.55 -9.36 10.40
CA SER A 35 8.05 -8.66 11.59
C SER A 35 9.56 -8.38 11.52
N ALA A 36 10.31 -9.10 10.69
CA ALA A 36 11.74 -8.85 10.49
C ALA A 36 12.02 -7.52 9.77
N LEU A 37 11.04 -7.00 9.03
CA LEU A 37 11.13 -5.76 8.26
C LEU A 37 10.28 -4.63 8.86
N ALA A 38 9.48 -4.92 9.88
CA ALA A 38 8.61 -3.96 10.55
C ALA A 38 9.40 -3.28 11.68
N ASP A 39 10.00 -2.13 11.38
CA ASP A 39 10.66 -1.31 12.40
C ASP A 39 9.60 -0.70 13.34
N PRO A 40 9.83 -0.62 14.66
CA PRO A 40 8.91 0.01 15.61
C PRO A 40 8.55 1.46 15.24
N CYS A 41 9.39 2.21 14.51
CA CYS A 41 9.04 3.55 14.04
C CYS A 41 7.96 3.58 12.94
N MET A 42 7.65 2.43 12.33
CA MET A 42 6.60 2.29 11.31
C MET A 42 5.25 1.87 11.89
N ALA A 43 5.12 1.84 13.23
CA ALA A 43 3.87 1.50 13.90
C ALA A 43 2.75 2.47 13.47
N VAL A 44 1.63 1.91 13.01
CA VAL A 44 0.44 2.68 12.59
C VAL A 44 -0.13 3.50 13.76
N VAL A 45 -0.02 2.97 14.97
CA VAL A 45 -0.41 3.63 16.22
C VAL A 45 0.75 3.51 17.18
N THR A 46 1.34 4.64 17.54
CA THR A 46 2.48 4.72 18.47
C THR A 46 2.02 4.87 19.91
N ASP A 47 0.97 5.65 20.15
CA ASP A 47 0.33 5.81 21.46
C ASP A 47 -1.18 5.52 21.34
N PRO A 48 -1.68 4.48 22.03
CA PRO A 48 -3.08 4.07 21.91
C PRO A 48 -4.06 5.04 22.61
N GLU A 49 -3.62 5.80 23.60
CA GLU A 49 -4.49 6.76 24.31
C GLU A 49 -4.65 8.04 23.49
N GLU A 50 -3.56 8.53 22.90
CA GLU A 50 -3.61 9.64 21.95
C GLU A 50 -4.47 9.29 20.73
N ALA A 51 -4.26 8.11 20.14
CA ALA A 51 -5.03 7.68 18.98
C ALA A 51 -6.54 7.56 19.27
N LYS A 52 -6.94 7.13 20.47
CA LYS A 52 -8.36 7.12 20.88
C LYS A 52 -8.91 8.54 20.97
N LEU A 53 -8.15 9.46 21.56
CA LEU A 53 -8.58 10.86 21.68
C LEU A 53 -8.78 11.49 20.29
N GLU A 54 -7.83 11.29 19.38
CA GLU A 54 -7.94 11.76 18.01
C GLU A 54 -9.15 11.16 17.29
N GLN A 55 -9.38 9.84 17.42
CA GLN A 55 -10.57 9.18 16.87
C GLN A 55 -11.87 9.79 17.40
N HIS A 56 -11.95 10.12 18.68
CA HIS A 56 -13.11 10.82 19.26
C HIS A 56 -13.31 12.22 18.68
N LEU A 57 -12.22 12.97 18.47
CA LEU A 57 -12.28 14.30 17.85
C LEU A 57 -12.76 14.21 16.40
N PHE A 58 -12.21 13.28 15.61
CA PHE A 58 -12.66 13.05 14.23
C PHE A 58 -14.12 12.58 14.17
N ALA A 59 -14.54 11.68 15.05
CA ALA A 59 -15.93 11.24 15.14
C ALA A 59 -16.88 12.41 15.46
N TYR A 60 -16.48 13.32 16.34
CA TYR A 60 -17.29 14.50 16.68
C TYR A 60 -17.39 15.51 15.52
N ARG A 61 -16.29 15.73 14.80
CA ARG A 61 -16.23 16.75 13.74
C ARG A 61 -16.76 16.25 12.40
N GLU A 62 -16.50 14.98 12.07
CA GLU A 62 -16.61 14.42 10.73
C GLU A 62 -17.34 13.06 10.71
N GLY A 63 -17.95 12.64 11.82
CA GLY A 63 -18.64 11.34 11.93
C GLY A 63 -19.80 11.13 10.95
N SER A 64 -20.35 12.19 10.37
CA SER A 64 -21.37 12.11 9.31
C SER A 64 -20.81 11.69 7.95
N ALA A 65 -19.50 11.86 7.71
CA ALA A 65 -18.85 11.64 6.42
C ALA A 65 -18.33 10.22 6.21
N GLY A 66 -18.17 9.43 7.27
CA GLY A 66 -17.41 8.19 7.20
C GLY A 66 -16.35 8.17 8.28
N GLY A 67 -16.66 7.67 9.47
CA GLY A 67 -15.71 7.58 10.59
C GLY A 67 -14.78 6.38 10.50
N TYR A 68 -13.92 6.23 11.51
CA TYR A 68 -13.01 5.10 11.64
C TYR A 68 -13.79 3.80 11.97
N GLY A 69 -13.92 2.89 10.99
CA GLY A 69 -14.60 1.59 11.13
C GLY A 69 -15.95 1.51 10.42
N ASP A 70 -16.44 0.26 10.24
CA ASP A 70 -17.59 -0.18 9.44
C ASP A 70 -18.95 0.51 9.74
N THR A 71 -19.00 1.41 10.74
CA THR A 71 -20.24 2.02 11.24
C THR A 71 -20.19 3.54 11.41
N GLY A 72 -19.11 4.21 11.01
CA GLY A 72 -19.08 5.68 11.03
C GLY A 72 -19.42 6.21 9.65
N GLY A 73 -20.45 7.05 9.51
CA GLY A 73 -20.72 7.78 8.27
C GLY A 73 -22.18 7.82 7.84
N GLY A 74 -23.02 8.49 8.62
CA GLY A 74 -24.42 8.73 8.25
C GLY A 74 -25.27 9.21 9.42
N CYS A 75 -26.57 9.44 9.16
CA CYS A 75 -27.61 9.90 10.10
C CYS A 75 -27.77 9.04 11.40
N GLY A 76 -26.92 8.04 11.63
CA GLY A 76 -26.95 7.22 12.84
C GLY A 76 -28.18 6.32 12.97
N CYS A 77 -28.98 6.18 11.92
CA CYS A 77 -30.14 5.28 11.92
C CYS A 77 -29.67 3.87 11.56
N ASN A 78 -29.32 3.08 12.59
CA ASN A 78 -29.48 1.64 12.55
C ASN A 78 -30.94 1.31 12.86
#